data_AF-A0A0P7TSZ8-F1
#
_entry.id   AF-A0A0P7TSZ8-F1
#
_cell.length_a   1.000
_cell.length_b   1.000
_cell.length_c   1.000
_cell.angle_alpha   90.00
_cell.angle_beta   90.00
_cell.angle_gamma   90.00
#
_symmetry.space_group_name_H-M   'P 1'
#
loop_
_entity.id
_entity.type
_entity.pdbx_description
1 polymer ?
#
loop_
_entity_poly.entity_id
_entity_poly.type
_entity_poly.pdbx_seq_one_letter_code
_entity_poly.pdbx_strand_id
1 'polypeptide(L)'
;MAETMQKFDFAIDRGGTFTDVFARCPDGRERVLKLLSHDPQNYKDAPTEGIRRVLEEETGRSFPRDQPLDPSLIGWIRMGTTVATNALLERKGERTALLITRGFKDLLHIGTQARPRLFDLVSAFPERRNDTCLDGAGFLN
;
A
#
# COMPACT_ATOMS: atom_id res chain seq x y z
N MET A 1 -26.53 -17.15 26.37
CA MET A 1 -25.29 -16.44 26.02
C MET A 1 -25.22 -16.45 24.51
N ALA A 2 -25.30 -15.30 23.86
CA ALA A 2 -25.18 -15.25 22.41
C ALA A 2 -23.77 -15.72 22.05
N GLU A 3 -23.64 -16.85 21.36
CA GLU A 3 -22.41 -17.14 20.63
C GLU A 3 -22.15 -15.92 19.76
N THR A 4 -21.07 -15.19 20.04
CA THR A 4 -20.58 -14.18 19.11
C THR A 4 -20.29 -14.93 17.83
N MET A 5 -21.21 -14.82 16.86
CA MET A 5 -20.99 -15.34 15.52
C MET A 5 -19.65 -14.76 15.07
N GLN A 6 -18.64 -15.63 14.97
CA GLN A 6 -17.34 -15.19 14.50
C GLN A 6 -17.55 -14.55 13.12
N LYS A 7 -16.86 -13.45 12.86
CA LYS A 7 -16.99 -12.71 11.61
C LYS A 7 -15.86 -13.14 10.67
N PHE A 8 -15.96 -12.74 9.41
CA PHE A 8 -14.87 -12.90 8.47
C PHE A 8 -13.79 -11.87 8.73
N ASP A 9 -12.55 -12.32 8.78
CA ASP A 9 -11.37 -11.49 8.99
C ASP A 9 -10.46 -11.55 7.76
N PHE A 10 -10.03 -10.40 7.24
CA PHE A 10 -9.31 -10.32 5.97
C PHE A 10 -7.95 -9.66 6.10
N ALA A 11 -6.91 -10.30 5.56
CA ALA A 11 -5.62 -9.67 5.30
C ALA A 11 -5.39 -9.61 3.79
N ILE A 12 -5.17 -8.40 3.26
CA ILE A 12 -5.06 -8.13 1.83
C ILE A 12 -3.74 -7.44 1.55
N ASP A 13 -2.97 -7.96 0.60
CA ASP A 13 -1.78 -7.30 0.07
C ASP A 13 -1.98 -6.92 -1.40
N ARG A 14 -2.16 -5.63 -1.67
CA ARG A 14 -2.31 -5.10 -3.03
C ARG A 14 -0.95 -4.77 -3.62
N GLY A 15 -0.48 -5.64 -4.50
CA GLY A 15 0.69 -5.42 -5.35
C GLY A 15 0.42 -4.64 -6.63
N GLY A 16 1.46 -4.46 -7.44
CA GLY A 16 1.35 -3.83 -8.77
C GLY A 16 0.56 -4.68 -9.77
N THR A 17 0.86 -5.98 -9.84
CA THR A 17 0.23 -6.91 -10.78
C THR A 17 -0.89 -7.73 -10.13
N PHE A 18 -0.67 -8.22 -8.91
CA PHE A 18 -1.59 -9.10 -8.21
C PHE A 18 -1.96 -8.55 -6.84
N THR A 19 -3.17 -8.86 -6.41
CA THR A 19 -3.68 -8.66 -5.06
C THR A 19 -3.87 -10.03 -4.43
N ASP A 20 -3.17 -10.27 -3.33
CA ASP A 20 -3.30 -11.46 -2.51
C ASP A 20 -4.31 -11.20 -1.40
N VAL A 21 -5.25 -12.13 -1.21
CA VAL A 21 -6.28 -12.05 -0.17
C VAL A 21 -6.22 -13.32 0.66
N PHE A 22 -6.05 -13.14 1.95
CA PHE A 22 -6.24 -14.15 2.97
C PHE A 22 -7.51 -13.82 3.76
N ALA A 23 -8.36 -14.82 3.99
CA ALA A 23 -9.53 -14.69 4.82
C ALA A 23 -9.59 -15.82 5.85
N ARG A 24 -9.94 -15.46 7.08
CA ARG A 24 -10.35 -16.41 8.11
C ARG A 24 -11.86 -16.37 8.24
N CYS A 25 -12.50 -17.50 8.02
CA CYS A 25 -13.94 -17.69 8.11
C CYS A 25 -14.40 -17.79 9.58
N PRO A 26 -15.69 -17.54 9.84
CA PRO A 26 -16.31 -17.72 11.16
C PRO A 26 -16.06 -19.08 11.83
N ASP A 27 -16.01 -20.14 11.02
CA ASP A 27 -15.79 -21.51 11.46
C ASP A 27 -14.30 -21.88 11.62
N GLY A 28 -13.40 -20.90 11.44
CA GLY A 28 -11.96 -21.08 11.52
C GLY A 28 -11.31 -21.60 10.23
N ARG A 29 -12.07 -21.90 9.16
CA ARG A 29 -11.47 -22.23 7.86
C ARG A 29 -10.76 -21.03 7.28
N GLU A 30 -9.78 -21.29 6.41
CA GLU A 30 -9.01 -20.27 5.74
C GLU A 30 -9.24 -20.31 4.23
N ARG A 31 -9.29 -19.13 3.61
CA ARG A 31 -9.35 -18.94 2.16
C ARG A 31 -8.21 -18.07 1.71
N VAL A 32 -7.61 -18.46 0.59
CA VAL A 32 -6.54 -17.71 -0.08
C VAL A 32 -6.91 -17.59 -1.54
N LEU A 33 -6.88 -16.36 -2.05
CA LEU A 33 -7.15 -16.08 -3.45
C LEU A 33 -6.22 -14.98 -3.96
N LYS A 34 -5.96 -15.05 -5.27
CA LYS A 34 -5.11 -14.12 -6.00
C LYS A 34 -5.90 -13.52 -7.16
N LEU A 35 -5.95 -12.21 -7.22
CA LEU A 35 -6.60 -11.46 -8.28
C LEU A 35 -5.59 -10.59 -9.01
N LEU A 36 -5.90 -10.20 -10.25
CA LEU A 36 -5.17 -9.11 -10.90
C LEU A 36 -5.47 -7.81 -10.14
N SER A 37 -4.45 -7.02 -9.80
CA SER A 37 -4.60 -5.74 -9.11
C SER A 37 -5.35 -4.69 -9.93
N HIS A 38 -5.39 -4.87 -11.25
CA HIS A 38 -6.07 -4.00 -12.19
C HIS A 38 -6.69 -4.82 -13.33
N ASP A 39 -8.01 -4.97 -13.28
CA ASP A 39 -8.81 -5.69 -14.27
C ASP A 39 -10.20 -5.05 -14.41
N PRO A 40 -10.26 -3.84 -15.02
CA PRO A 40 -11.47 -3.01 -15.04
C PRO A 40 -12.63 -3.62 -15.84
N GLN A 41 -12.36 -4.64 -16.68
CA GLN A 41 -13.41 -5.35 -17.42
C GLN A 41 -14.23 -6.26 -16.50
N ASN A 42 -13.64 -6.75 -15.41
CA ASN A 42 -14.28 -7.71 -14.52
C ASN A 42 -14.69 -7.08 -13.18
N TYR A 43 -13.88 -6.20 -12.61
CA TYR A 43 -14.16 -5.57 -11.31
C TYR A 43 -13.44 -4.22 -11.17
N LYS A 44 -14.05 -3.30 -10.41
CA LYS A 44 -13.48 -1.96 -10.17
C LYS A 44 -12.28 -1.99 -9.23
N ASP A 45 -12.29 -2.87 -8.23
CA ASP A 45 -11.30 -2.93 -7.18
C ASP A 45 -11.04 -4.37 -6.72
N ALA A 46 -9.78 -4.79 -6.76
CA ALA A 46 -9.37 -6.16 -6.46
C ALA A 46 -9.55 -6.55 -4.97
N PRO A 47 -9.19 -5.72 -3.97
CA PRO A 47 -9.53 -5.97 -2.57
C PRO A 47 -11.02 -6.24 -2.34
N THR A 48 -11.88 -5.34 -2.85
CA THR A 48 -13.33 -5.48 -2.68
C THR A 48 -13.87 -6.72 -3.37
N GLU A 49 -13.41 -7.03 -4.58
CA GLU A 49 -13.77 -8.26 -5.30
C GLU A 49 -13.30 -9.52 -4.57
N GLY A 50 -12.11 -9.49 -3.95
CA GLY A 50 -11.60 -10.62 -3.19
C GLY A 50 -12.45 -10.93 -1.96
N ILE A 51 -12.84 -9.90 -1.20
CA ILE A 51 -13.78 -10.04 -0.09
C ILE A 51 -15.12 -10.60 -0.59
N ARG A 52 -15.64 -10.06 -1.69
CA ARG A 52 -16.91 -10.51 -2.30
C ARG A 52 -16.88 -12.01 -2.61
N ARG A 53 -15.86 -12.50 -3.32
CA ARG A 53 -15.77 -13.92 -3.71
C ARG A 53 -15.74 -14.84 -2.50
N VAL A 54 -14.98 -14.47 -1.46
CA VAL A 54 -14.96 -15.25 -0.21
C VAL A 54 -16.34 -15.27 0.44
N LEU A 55 -17.02 -14.12 0.55
CA LEU A 55 -18.35 -14.07 1.15
C LEU A 55 -19.37 -14.87 0.32
N GLU A 56 -19.34 -14.78 -1.00
CA GLU A 56 -20.23 -15.56 -1.88
C GLU A 56 -20.01 -17.07 -1.74
N GLU A 57 -18.74 -17.51 -1.79
CA GLU A 57 -18.38 -18.93 -1.66
C GLU A 57 -18.74 -19.50 -0.29
N GLU A 58 -18.50 -18.75 0.79
CA GLU A 58 -18.65 -19.26 2.15
C GLU A 58 -20.06 -19.11 2.72
N THR A 59 -20.83 -18.12 2.25
CA THR A 59 -22.22 -17.92 2.71
C THR A 59 -23.25 -18.50 1.75
N GLY A 60 -22.87 -18.78 0.50
CA GLY A 60 -23.79 -19.17 -0.58
C GLY A 60 -24.76 -18.06 -1.00
N ARG A 61 -24.58 -16.83 -0.51
CA ARG A 61 -25.40 -15.65 -0.85
C ARG A 61 -24.73 -14.89 -1.97
N SER A 62 -25.52 -14.34 -2.90
CA SER A 62 -25.00 -13.45 -3.93
C SER A 62 -24.74 -12.05 -3.37
N PHE A 63 -23.60 -11.46 -3.72
CA PHE A 63 -23.21 -10.10 -3.37
C PHE A 63 -22.91 -9.30 -4.66
N PRO A 64 -23.92 -8.64 -5.26
CA PRO A 64 -23.78 -7.95 -6.54
C PRO A 64 -22.61 -6.96 -6.58
N ARG A 65 -21.93 -6.89 -7.73
CA ARG A 65 -20.71 -6.07 -7.89
C ARG A 65 -20.95 -4.55 -7.83
N ASP A 66 -22.18 -4.13 -8.12
CA ASP A 66 -22.64 -2.75 -8.12
C ASP A 66 -23.15 -2.28 -6.74
N GLN A 67 -23.22 -3.18 -5.76
CA GLN A 67 -23.70 -2.88 -4.42
C GLN A 67 -22.56 -2.93 -3.39
N PRO A 68 -22.63 -2.09 -2.33
CA PRO A 68 -21.68 -2.17 -1.24
C PRO A 68 -21.82 -3.50 -0.49
N LEU A 69 -20.69 -4.04 -0.03
CA LEU A 69 -20.68 -5.24 0.81
C LEU A 69 -21.22 -4.90 2.21
N ASP A 70 -21.95 -5.83 2.81
CA ASP A 70 -22.47 -5.69 4.17
C ASP A 70 -21.31 -5.81 5.19
N PRO A 71 -20.95 -4.73 5.93
CA PRO A 71 -19.89 -4.77 6.92
C PRO A 71 -20.26 -5.58 8.17
N SER A 72 -21.54 -5.94 8.37
CA SER A 72 -21.98 -6.71 9.53
C SER A 72 -21.28 -8.07 9.65
N LEU A 73 -20.93 -8.66 8.49
CA LEU A 73 -20.26 -9.95 8.37
C LEU A 73 -18.74 -9.88 8.57
N ILE A 74 -18.16 -8.68 8.63
CA ILE A 74 -16.71 -8.46 8.64
C ILE A 74 -16.25 -8.06 10.03
N GLY A 75 -15.24 -8.76 10.55
CA GLY A 75 -14.61 -8.48 11.84
C GLY A 75 -13.57 -7.39 11.69
N TRP A 76 -12.50 -7.68 10.94
CA TRP A 76 -11.51 -6.69 10.55
C TRP A 76 -10.98 -6.91 9.13
N ILE A 77 -10.45 -5.83 8.56
CA ILE A 77 -9.68 -5.84 7.32
C ILE A 77 -8.33 -5.19 7.61
N ARG A 78 -7.25 -5.92 7.32
CA ARG A 78 -5.88 -5.40 7.30
C ARG A 78 -5.45 -5.30 5.85
N MET A 79 -5.12 -4.08 5.42
CA MET A 79 -4.69 -3.83 4.05
C MET A 79 -3.23 -3.37 4.04
N GLY A 80 -2.39 -4.14 3.35
CA GLY A 80 -1.06 -3.76 2.92
C GLY A 80 -1.07 -3.42 1.43
N THR A 81 -0.15 -2.56 1.01
CA THR A 81 0.09 -2.32 -0.41
C THR A 81 1.55 -2.04 -0.68
N THR A 82 2.04 -2.53 -1.82
CA THR A 82 3.39 -2.24 -2.33
C THR A 82 3.39 -1.16 -3.41
N VAL A 83 2.26 -0.51 -3.67
CA VAL A 83 2.15 0.55 -4.70
C VAL A 83 3.07 1.72 -4.37
N ALA A 84 3.12 2.16 -3.11
CA ALA A 84 3.96 3.30 -2.70
C ALA A 84 5.46 2.98 -2.84
N THR A 85 5.88 1.78 -2.44
CA THR A 85 7.28 1.35 -2.56
C THR A 85 7.69 1.19 -4.02
N ASN A 86 6.81 0.65 -4.87
CA ASN A 86 7.09 0.53 -6.30
C ASN A 86 7.12 1.90 -6.99
N ALA A 87 6.21 2.81 -6.64
CA ALA A 87 6.25 4.17 -7.13
C ALA A 87 7.56 4.88 -6.76
N LEU A 88 8.07 4.65 -5.55
CA LEU A 88 9.38 5.17 -5.11
C LEU A 88 10.54 4.56 -5.92
N LEU A 89 10.58 3.24 -6.05
CA LEU A 89 11.64 2.51 -6.77
C LEU A 89 11.65 2.84 -8.27
N GLU A 90 10.48 2.90 -8.89
CA GLU A 90 10.30 3.25 -10.31
C GLU A 90 10.35 4.77 -10.56
N ARG A 91 10.53 5.58 -9.50
CA ARG A 91 10.54 7.05 -9.56
C ARG A 91 9.28 7.64 -10.22
N LYS A 92 8.14 6.99 -10.04
CA LYS A 92 6.82 7.40 -10.53
C LYS A 92 6.04 8.14 -9.45
N GLY A 93 6.55 9.31 -9.06
CA GLY A 93 5.88 10.23 -8.14
C GLY A 93 5.46 11.53 -8.84
N GLU A 94 4.65 12.32 -8.16
CA GLU A 94 4.29 13.67 -8.60
C GLU A 94 5.45 14.65 -8.46
N ARG A 95 5.42 15.75 -9.24
CA ARG A 95 6.40 16.83 -9.09
C ARG A 95 6.22 17.51 -7.74
N THR A 96 7.26 17.49 -6.92
CA THR A 96 7.29 18.11 -5.59
C THR A 96 8.36 19.20 -5.53
N ALA A 97 8.21 20.14 -4.60
CA ALA A 97 9.21 21.16 -4.30
C ALA A 97 9.60 21.06 -2.83
N LEU A 98 10.89 21.22 -2.53
CA LEU A 98 11.40 21.31 -1.17
C LEU A 98 11.58 22.79 -0.81
N LEU A 99 10.87 23.24 0.22
CA LEU A 99 11.14 24.52 0.87
C LEU A 99 12.07 24.25 2.06
N ILE A 100 13.22 24.92 2.06
CA ILE A 100 14.25 24.71 3.07
C ILE A 100 14.79 26.04 3.59
N THR A 101 15.31 26.03 4.81
CA THR A 101 15.98 27.20 5.40
C THR A 101 17.14 27.61 4.51
N ARG A 102 17.25 28.92 4.23
CA ARG A 102 18.37 29.49 3.47
C ARG A 102 19.72 28.99 4.01
N GLY A 103 20.57 28.54 3.10
CA GLY A 103 21.89 27.97 3.42
C GLY A 103 21.91 26.46 3.61
N PHE A 104 20.76 25.77 3.59
CA PHE A 104 20.66 24.32 3.79
C PHE A 104 20.23 23.54 2.53
N LYS A 105 20.17 24.17 1.35
CA LYS A 105 19.76 23.53 0.08
C LYS A 105 20.51 22.23 -0.24
N ASP A 106 21.76 22.10 0.21
CA ASP A 106 22.61 20.96 -0.09
C ASP A 106 22.39 19.76 0.86
N LEU A 107 21.52 19.88 1.88
CA LEU A 107 21.28 18.79 2.85
C LEU A 107 20.80 17.49 2.19
N LEU A 108 19.92 17.57 1.18
CA LEU A 108 19.48 16.38 0.44
C LEU A 108 20.63 15.71 -0.32
N HIS A 109 21.61 16.50 -0.77
CA HIS A 109 22.77 15.98 -1.48
C HIS A 109 23.80 15.36 -0.53
N ILE A 110 24.06 16.02 0.60
CA ILE A 110 24.95 15.52 1.65
C ILE A 110 24.38 14.23 2.27
N GLY A 111 23.06 14.15 2.38
CA GLY A 111 22.36 13.02 2.99
C GLY A 111 22.76 12.86 4.47
N THR A 112 22.63 11.64 4.97
CA THR A 112 22.98 11.30 6.37
C THR A 112 24.44 10.88 6.55
N GLN A 113 25.24 10.93 5.48
CA GLN A 113 26.59 10.37 5.41
C GLN A 113 26.68 8.87 5.78
N ALA A 114 25.54 8.16 5.84
CA ALA A 114 25.51 6.73 6.09
C ALA A 114 26.21 6.00 4.94
N ARG A 115 27.33 5.33 5.25
CA ARG A 115 28.09 4.53 4.27
C ARG A 115 27.55 3.10 4.25
N PRO A 116 26.92 2.63 3.15
CA PRO A 116 26.42 1.26 3.05
C PRO A 116 27.54 0.22 3.20
N ARG A 117 28.75 0.56 2.75
CA ARG A 117 29.97 -0.24 2.90
C ARG A 117 31.05 0.65 3.54
N LEU A 118 31.24 0.49 4.85
CA LEU A 118 32.07 1.39 5.67
C LEU A 118 33.51 1.56 5.17
N PHE A 119 34.06 0.52 4.56
CA PHE A 119 35.45 0.43 4.10
C PHE A 119 35.63 0.64 2.59
N ASP A 120 34.55 0.87 1.84
CA ASP A 120 34.68 1.20 0.42
C ASP A 120 34.97 2.70 0.27
N LEU A 121 36.21 3.03 -0.10
CA LEU A 121 36.68 4.41 -0.26
C LEU A 121 36.07 5.10 -1.50
N VAL A 122 35.54 4.33 -2.45
CA VAL A 122 34.94 4.84 -3.69
C VAL A 122 33.46 4.42 -3.73
N SER A 123 32.59 5.28 -3.19
CA SER A 123 31.14 5.10 -3.27
C SER A 123 30.55 6.05 -4.32
N ALA A 124 29.86 5.49 -5.30
CA ALA A 124 29.13 6.28 -6.29
C ALA A 124 27.89 6.91 -5.64
N PHE A 125 27.72 8.22 -5.81
CA PHE A 125 26.49 8.90 -5.45
C PHE A 125 25.40 8.57 -6.47
N PRO A 126 24.15 8.33 -6.05
CA PRO A 126 23.04 8.16 -6.99
C PRO A 126 22.84 9.45 -7.82
N GLU A 127 22.49 9.28 -9.10
CA GLU A 127 22.28 10.39 -10.03
C GLU A 127 21.17 11.36 -9.56
N ARG A 128 21.45 12.66 -9.68
CA ARG A 128 20.52 13.75 -9.34
C ARG A 128 19.46 13.94 -10.42
N ARG A 129 18.23 14.25 -9.99
CA ARG A 129 17.23 14.92 -10.84
C ARG A 129 17.24 16.41 -10.50
N ASN A 130 16.90 17.27 -11.46
CA ASN A 130 16.74 18.71 -11.24
C ASN A 130 15.51 18.97 -10.37
N ASP A 131 15.65 18.79 -9.07
CA ASP A 131 14.61 19.08 -8.09
C ASP A 131 14.58 20.60 -7.84
N THR A 132 13.39 21.20 -7.88
CA THR A 132 13.23 22.63 -7.61
C THR A 132 13.28 22.84 -6.09
N CYS A 133 14.42 23.33 -5.59
CA CYS A 133 14.58 23.76 -4.20
C CYS A 133 14.43 25.28 -4.12
N LEU A 134 13.63 25.76 -3.17
CA LEU A 134 13.46 27.18 -2.88
C LEU A 134 13.98 27.49 -1.48
N ASP A 135 14.77 28.54 -1.35
CA ASP A 135 15.32 29.00 -0.07
C ASP A 135 14.35 29.98 0.60
N GLY A 136 13.81 29.61 1.76
CA GLY A 136 12.98 30.46 2.61
C GLY A 136 13.78 31.24 3.65
N ALA A 137 13.39 32.49 3.91
CA ALA A 137 13.91 33.29 5.03
C ALA A 137 13.04 33.06 6.27
N GLY A 138 13.38 32.09 7.10
CA GLY A 138 12.70 31.83 8.37
C GLY A 138 13.48 30.80 9.20
N PHE A 139 13.68 31.11 10.49
CA PHE A 139 14.27 30.21 11.47
C PHE A 139 13.23 29.97 12.56
N LEU A 140 12.90 28.70 12.83
CA LEU A 140 12.12 28.30 14.00
C LEU A 140 13.13 27.81 15.04
N ASN A 141 13.25 28.53 16.15
CA ASN A 141 14.01 28.12 17.33
C ASN A 141 13.06 27.59 18.41
#